data_AF-A0A087KIE0-F1
#
_entry.id   AF-A0A087KIE0-F1
#
_cell.length_a   1.000
_cell.length_b   1.000
_cell.length_c   1.000
_cell.angle_alpha   90.00
_cell.angle_beta   90.00
_cell.angle_gamma   90.00
#
_symmetry.space_group_name_H-M   'P 1'
#
loop_
_entity.id
_entity.type
_entity.pdbx_description
1 polymer ?
#
loop_
_entity_poly.entity_id
_entity_poly.type
_entity_poly.pdbx_seq_one_letter_code
_entity_poly.pdbx_strand_id
1 'polypeptide(L)' 'MSVNSFVPAIEIKYHRRRWRIMVGCSCLGSFRSEEAAQESLEKNRAFYEYWSGSASVQAENTAPVVVEVKY' A
#
# COMPACT_ATOMS: atom_id res chain seq x y z
N MET A 1 -5.54 -23.06 -8.48
CA MET A 1 -4.63 -21.93 -8.19
C MET A 1 -5.43 -20.91 -7.39
N SER A 2 -5.33 -20.93 -6.05
CA SER A 2 -5.91 -19.88 -5.21
C SER A 2 -5.05 -18.63 -5.39
N VAL A 3 -5.50 -17.66 -6.18
CA VAL A 3 -4.86 -16.35 -6.22
C VAL A 3 -5.09 -15.75 -4.84
N ASN A 4 -4.04 -15.61 -4.03
CA ASN A 4 -4.13 -14.80 -2.81
C ASN A 4 -4.48 -13.39 -3.26
N SER A 5 -5.77 -13.06 -3.22
CA SER A 5 -6.27 -11.75 -3.62
C SER A 5 -5.81 -10.76 -2.55
N PHE A 6 -4.73 -10.05 -2.84
CA PHE A 6 -4.37 -8.87 -2.07
C PHE A 6 -5.54 -7.88 -2.17
N VAL A 7 -6.22 -7.64 -1.04
CA VAL A 7 -7.23 -6.59 -0.95
C VAL A 7 -6.51 -5.32 -0.53
N PRO A 8 -6.38 -4.31 -1.41
CA PRO A 8 -5.67 -3.09 -1.09
C PRO A 8 -6.45 -2.28 -0.05
N ALA A 9 -6.07 -2.41 1.22
CA ALA A 9 -6.55 -1.56 2.30
C ALA A 9 -5.65 -0.34 2.43
N ILE A 10 -6.24 0.86 2.36
CA ILE A 10 -5.54 2.13 2.58
C ILE A 10 -5.61 2.45 4.07
N GLU A 11 -4.46 2.64 4.69
CA GLU A 11 -4.35 2.95 6.12
C GLU A 11 -3.45 4.17 6.34
N ILE A 12 -3.79 5.00 7.32
CA ILE A 12 -2.89 6.06 7.78
C ILE A 12 -2.10 5.55 8.98
N LYS A 13 -0.77 5.61 8.88
CA LYS A 13 0.13 5.13 9.92
C LYS A 13 1.28 6.09 10.17
N TYR A 14 1.61 6.28 11.44
CA TYR A 14 2.83 7.00 11.80
C TYR A 14 4.06 6.09 11.65
N HIS A 15 4.97 6.44 10.74
CA HIS A 15 6.17 5.64 10.46
C HIS A 15 7.35 6.52 10.04
N ARG A 16 8.54 6.23 10.59
CA ARG A 16 9.79 7.01 10.40
C ARG A 16 9.57 8.52 10.61
N ARG A 17 8.95 8.89 11.73
CA ARG A 17 8.70 10.27 12.16
C ARG A 17 7.75 11.09 11.27
N ARG A 18 6.94 10.42 10.44
CA ARG A 18 5.97 11.07 9.55
C ARG A 18 4.67 10.27 9.51
N TRP A 19 3.58 10.96 9.24
CA TRP A 19 2.29 10.33 8.95
C TRP A 19 2.27 9.89 7.50
N ARG A 20 1.88 8.65 7.24
CA ARG A 20 1.93 8.08 5.89
C ARG A 20 0.63 7.42 5.53
N ILE A 21 0.24 7.56 4.27
CA ILE A 21 -0.84 6.78 3.66
C ILE A 21 -0.19 5.53 3.09
N MET A 22 -0.52 4.38 3.66
CA MET A 22 0.08 3.08 3.38
C MET A 22 -0.94 2.15 2.73
N VAL A 23 -0.46 1.26 1.87
CA VAL A 23 -1.22 0.13 1.31
C VAL A 23 -0.36 -1.11 1.51
N GLY A 24 -0.67 -1.86 2.58
CA GLY A 24 0.20 -2.92 3.09
C GLY A 24 1.62 -2.38 3.39
N CYS A 25 2.62 -2.85 2.65
CA CYS A 25 4.02 -2.45 2.76
C CYS A 25 4.36 -1.18 1.96
N SER A 26 3.54 -0.79 0.98
CA SER A 26 3.82 0.33 0.08
C SER A 26 3.36 1.66 0.68
N CYS A 27 4.14 2.72 0.46
CA CYS A 27 3.84 4.07 0.93
C CYS A 27 3.38 4.95 -0.23
N LEU A 28 2.12 5.38 -0.21
CA LEU A 28 1.53 6.25 -1.25
C LEU A 28 1.71 7.75 -0.96
N GLY A 29 1.84 8.14 0.30
CA GLY A 29 1.98 9.55 0.68
C GLY A 29 2.67 9.72 2.04
N SER A 30 3.33 10.88 2.25
CA SER A 30 4.01 11.21 3.50
C SER A 30 3.78 12.66 3.90
N PHE A 31 3.34 12.84 5.15
CA PHE A 31 2.86 14.09 5.71
C PHE A 31 3.48 14.35 7.09
N ARG A 32 3.45 15.62 7.51
CA ARG A 32 3.99 16.04 8.82
C ARG A 32 2.98 15.85 9.96
N SER A 33 1.69 15.95 9.70
CA SER A 33 0.61 15.75 10.67
C SER A 33 -0.37 14.68 10.18
N GLU A 34 -1.11 14.11 11.13
CA GLU A 34 -2.18 13.15 10.87
C GLU A 34 -3.30 13.80 10.08
N GLU A 35 -3.73 15.00 10.51
CA GLU A 35 -4.76 15.80 9.85
C GLU A 35 -4.45 16.05 8.38
N ALA A 36 -3.20 16.38 8.04
CA ALA A 36 -2.80 16.60 6.66
C ALA A 36 -2.84 15.32 5.81
N ALA A 37 -2.55 14.16 6.42
CA ALA A 37 -2.68 12.87 5.73
C ALA A 37 -4.15 12.53 5.49
N GLN A 38 -5.01 12.77 6.49
CA GLN A 38 -6.45 12.55 6.40
C GLN A 38 -7.10 13.47 5.36
N GLU A 39 -6.79 14.76 5.41
CA GLU A 39 -7.31 15.76 4.46
C GLU A 39 -6.88 15.43 3.01
N SER A 40 -5.63 15.01 2.82
CA SER A 40 -5.14 14.58 1.50
C SER A 40 -5.88 13.33 1.02
N LEU A 41 -6.10 12.36 1.92
CA LEU A 41 -6.82 11.12 1.61
C LEU A 41 -8.27 11.41 1.19
N GLU A 42 -8.94 12.31 1.88
CA GLU A 42 -10.32 12.71 1.57
C GLU A 42 -10.39 13.48 0.24
N LYS A 43 -9.49 14.45 0.03
CA LYS A 43 -9.46 15.25 -1.21
C LYS A 43 -9.09 14.45 -2.44
N ASN A 44 -8.16 13.50 -2.31
CA ASN A 44 -7.58 12.73 -3.42
C ASN A 44 -7.90 11.24 -3.32
N ARG A 45 -9.07 10.87 -2.78
CA ARG A 45 -9.44 9.47 -2.54
C ARG A 45 -9.31 8.60 -3.78
N ALA A 46 -9.84 9.06 -4.91
CA ALA A 46 -9.78 8.33 -6.19
C ALA A 46 -8.33 8.08 -6.66
N PHE A 47 -7.43 9.02 -6.40
CA PHE A 47 -6.02 8.86 -6.72
C PHE A 47 -5.39 7.73 -5.89
N TYR A 48 -5.62 7.74 -4.56
CA TYR A 48 -5.07 6.70 -3.69
C TYR A 48 -5.68 5.32 -3.95
N GLU A 49 -6.98 5.25 -4.25
CA GLU A 49 -7.66 4.00 -4.62
C GLU A 49 -7.15 3.43 -5.97
N TYR A 50 -6.88 4.30 -6.95
CA TYR A 50 -6.27 3.86 -8.21
C TYR A 50 -4.88 3.28 -7.98
N TRP A 51 -4.03 3.97 -7.21
CA TRP A 51 -2.66 3.54 -6.97
C TRP A 51 -2.54 2.35 -6.02
N SER A 52 -3.50 2.17 -5.11
CA SER A 52 -3.53 1.02 -4.20
C SER A 52 -3.68 -0.31 -4.96
N GLY A 53 -4.36 -0.30 -6.10
CA GLY A 53 -4.51 -1.45 -7.00
C GLY A 53 -3.41 -1.61 -8.05
N SER A 54 -2.37 -0.77 -8.03
CA SER A 54 -1.32 -0.82 -9.06
C SER A 54 -0.45 -2.08 -8.98
N ALA A 55 0.08 -2.52 -10.12
CA ALA A 55 0.90 -3.73 -10.21
C ALA A 55 2.14 -3.68 -9.29
N SER A 56 2.75 -2.51 -9.14
CA SER A 56 3.91 -2.33 -8.25
C SER A 56 3.53 -2.57 -6.79
N VAL A 57 2.41 -2.01 -6.33
CA VAL A 57 1.91 -2.21 -4.97
C VAL A 57 1.53 -3.67 -4.74
N GLN A 58 0.90 -4.32 -5.72
CA GLN A 58 0.59 -5.74 -5.62
C GLN A 58 1.85 -6.61 -5.55
N ALA A 59 2.87 -6.33 -6.37
CA ALA A 59 4.12 -7.08 -6.36
C ALA A 59 4.87 -6.93 -5.03
N GLU A 60 4.96 -5.72 -4.47
CA GLU A 60 5.60 -5.48 -3.17
C GLU A 60 4.88 -6.17 -2.01
N ASN A 61 3.54 -6.27 -2.09
CA ASN A 61 2.71 -6.89 -1.06
C ASN A 61 2.55 -8.42 -1.22
N THR A 62 2.95 -8.97 -2.37
CA THR A 62 2.87 -10.42 -2.61
C THR A 62 4.12 -11.10 -2.07
N ALA A 63 3.95 -12.05 -1.15
CA ALA A 63 5.07 -12.81 -0.61
C ALA A 63 5.78 -13.61 -1.73
N PRO A 64 7.13 -13.65 -1.74
CA PRO A 64 7.87 -14.43 -2.72
C PRO A 64 7.60 -15.93 -2.53
N VAL A 65 7.45 -16.66 -3.64
CA VAL A 65 7.30 -18.11 -3.65
C VAL A 65 8.60 -18.74 -4.10
N VAL A 66 9.20 -19.58 -3.25
CA VAL A 66 10.40 -20.36 -3.59
C VAL A 66 9.95 -21.61 -4.35
N VAL A 67 10.52 -21.84 -5.53
CA VAL A 67 10.25 -23.03 -6.35
C VAL A 67 11.52 -23.88 -6.39
N GLU A 68 11.47 -25.07 -5.79
CA GLU A 68 12.55 -26.06 -5.91
C GLU A 68 12.46 -26.79 -7.25
N VAL A 69 13.53 -26.70 -8.04
CA VAL A 69 13.65 -27.41 -9.33
C VAL A 69 14.51 -28.64 -9.12
N LYS A 70 13.96 -29.84 -9.36
CA LYS A 70 14.70 -31.11 -9.36
C LYS A 70 15.17 -31.41 -10.79
N TYR A 71 16.45 -31.69 -10.94
CA TYR A 71 17.08 -32.21 -12.16
C TYR A 71 17.28 -33.72 -12.05
#